data_AF-Q84BX6-F1
#
_entry.id   AF-Q84BX6-F1
#
_cell.length_a   1.000
_cell.length_b   1.000
_cell.length_c   1.000
_cell.angle_alpha   90.00
_cell.angle_beta   90.00
_cell.angle_gamma   90.00
#
_symmetry.space_group_name_H-M   'P 1'
#
loop_
_entity.id
_entity.type
_entity.pdbx_description
1 polymer ?
#
loop_
_entity_poly.entity_id
_entity_poly.type
_entity_poly.pdbx_seq_one_letter_code
_entity_poly.pdbx_strand_id
1 'polypeptide(L)'
;PDALALVDSVYHRIAGISKDDGLITLEDAEGNTRLISPREAVAEGVTLYTPVTIRVGTGDRMRFTKSDRERGYVANSVWTVTAVSG
;
A
#
# COMPACT_ATOMS: atom_id res chain seq x y z
N PRO A 1 -6.56 -13.17 -0.94
CA PRO A 1 -6.43 -11.73 -0.64
C PRO A 1 -5.12 -11.21 -1.24
N ASP A 2 -5.19 -10.32 -2.21
CA ASP A 2 -4.01 -9.74 -2.86
C ASP A 2 -3.54 -8.54 -2.02
N ALA A 3 -3.04 -8.79 -0.80
CA ALA A 3 -2.69 -7.71 0.12
C ALA A 3 -1.32 -7.09 -0.25
N LEU A 4 -1.19 -5.78 -0.03
CA LEU A 4 0.03 -5.04 -0.30
C LEU A 4 0.69 -4.62 1.02
N ALA A 5 2.00 -4.84 1.14
CA ALA A 5 2.81 -4.34 2.25
C ALA A 5 3.51 -3.05 1.81
N LEU A 6 3.32 -1.96 2.57
CA LEU A 6 4.11 -0.75 2.44
C LEU A 6 5.31 -0.85 3.37
N VAL A 7 6.50 -0.89 2.78
CA VAL A 7 7.79 -0.98 3.48
C VAL A 7 8.70 0.08 2.87
N ASP A 8 9.27 0.95 3.71
CA ASP A 8 10.14 2.05 3.27
C ASP A 8 9.57 2.85 2.08
N SER A 9 8.29 3.23 2.17
CA SER A 9 7.55 3.96 1.12
C SER A 9 7.36 3.23 -0.22
N VAL A 10 7.74 1.95 -0.31
CA VAL A 10 7.54 1.09 -1.48
C VAL A 10 6.45 0.05 -1.20
N TYR A 11 5.51 -0.06 -2.13
CA TYR A 11 4.47 -1.09 -2.09
C TYR A 11 5.00 -2.41 -2.64
N HIS A 12 4.76 -3.48 -1.90
CA HIS A 12 5.11 -4.85 -2.28
C HIS A 12 3.86 -5.73 -2.26
N ARG A 13 3.73 -6.65 -3.21
CA ARG A 13 2.79 -7.76 -3.13
C ARG A 13 3.32 -8.81 -2.16
N ILE A 14 2.42 -9.46 -1.42
CA ILE A 14 2.74 -10.70 -0.72
C ILE A 14 2.78 -11.84 -1.75
N ALA A 15 3.98 -12.24 -2.16
CA ALA A 15 4.20 -13.30 -3.15
C ALA A 15 4.14 -14.71 -2.53
N GLY A 16 4.43 -14.83 -1.23
CA GLY A 16 4.40 -16.12 -0.54
C GLY A 16 4.40 -15.99 0.99
N ILE A 17 3.91 -17.03 1.66
CA ILE A 17 3.92 -17.15 3.12
C ILE A 17 4.37 -18.56 3.48
N SER A 18 5.51 -18.70 4.14
CA SER A 18 5.96 -19.94 4.76
C SER A 18 5.64 -19.91 6.25
N LYS A 19 4.73 -20.80 6.68
CA LYS A 19 4.37 -20.90 8.10
C LYS A 19 5.43 -21.64 8.90
N ASP A 20 6.05 -22.66 8.30
CA ASP A 20 7.07 -23.47 8.96
C ASP A 20 8.33 -22.66 9.24
N ASP A 21 8.72 -21.81 8.28
CA ASP A 21 9.88 -20.92 8.44
C ASP A 21 9.53 -19.59 9.13
N GLY A 22 8.23 -19.27 9.26
CA GLY A 22 7.77 -18.00 9.82
C GLY A 22 8.13 -16.79 8.95
N LEU A 23 8.18 -16.97 7.63
CA LEU A 23 8.64 -15.96 6.67
C LEU A 23 7.56 -15.59 5.65
N ILE A 24 7.62 -14.34 5.20
CA ILE A 24 6.77 -13.77 4.17
C ILE A 24 7.68 -13.31 3.03
N THR A 25 7.35 -13.68 1.80
CA THR A 25 8.02 -13.18 0.60
C THR A 25 7.26 -11.96 0.08
N LEU A 26 7.95 -10.83 0.02
CA LEU A 26 7.50 -9.59 -0.58
C LEU A 26 8.12 -9.44 -1.97
N GLU A 27 7.33 -8.97 -2.93
CA GLU A 27 7.78 -8.67 -4.30
C GLU A 27 7.38 -7.23 -4.64
N ASP A 28 8.33 -6.42 -5.09
CA ASP A 28 8.06 -5.05 -5.53
C ASP A 28 7.53 -5.01 -6.98
N ALA A 29 7.27 -3.80 -7.50
CA ALA A 29 6.76 -3.62 -8.86
C ALA A 29 7.77 -3.97 -9.97
N GLU A 30 9.06 -4.06 -9.65
CA GLU A 30 10.13 -4.42 -10.57
C GLU A 30 10.39 -5.94 -10.58
N GLY A 31 9.72 -6.69 -9.70
CA GLY A 31 9.86 -8.13 -9.53
C GLY A 31 10.99 -8.53 -8.58
N ASN A 32 11.59 -7.58 -7.85
CA ASN A 32 12.58 -7.91 -6.85
C ASN A 32 11.91 -8.50 -5.62
N THR A 33 12.47 -9.60 -5.11
CA THR A 33 11.92 -10.30 -3.95
C THR A 33 12.74 -10.06 -2.69
N ARG A 34 12.05 -9.98 -1.56
CA ARG A 34 12.63 -9.86 -0.23
C ARG A 34 11.88 -10.76 0.76
N LEU A 35 12.59 -11.40 1.68
CA LEU A 35 11.99 -12.11 2.80
C LEU A 35 11.86 -11.19 4.02
N ILE A 36 10.80 -11.38 4.80
CA ILE A 36 10.60 -10.70 6.08
C ILE A 36 9.83 -11.60 7.06
N SER A 37 10.23 -11.62 8.32
CA SER A 37 9.46 -12.26 9.39
C SER A 37 8.41 -11.28 9.96
N PRO A 38 7.33 -11.77 10.61
CA PRO A 38 6.36 -10.90 11.30
C PRO A 38 7.01 -9.97 12.34
N ARG A 39 8.09 -10.41 12.99
CA ARG A 39 8.81 -9.60 13.98
C ARG A 39 9.55 -8.43 13.32
N GLU A 40 10.24 -8.68 12.22
CA GLU A 40 10.90 -7.64 11.44
C GLU A 40 9.88 -6.66 10.84
N ALA A 41 8.74 -7.17 10.35
CA ALA A 41 7.67 -6.33 9.82
C ALA A 41 7.14 -5.34 10.86
N VAL A 42 7.01 -5.75 12.13
CA VAL A 42 6.66 -4.84 13.23
C VAL A 42 7.77 -3.82 13.48
N ALA A 43 9.03 -4.26 13.52
CA ALA A 43 10.18 -3.39 13.78
C ALA A 43 10.37 -2.32 12.68
N GLU A 44 10.09 -2.66 11.43
CA GLU A 44 10.17 -1.76 10.27
C GLU A 44 8.89 -0.93 10.06
N GLY A 45 7.86 -1.12 10.90
CA GLY A 45 6.63 -0.35 10.79
C GLY A 45 5.82 -0.64 9.52
N VAL A 46 5.87 -1.88 9.03
CA VAL A 46 5.16 -2.30 7.82
C VAL A 46 3.66 -2.06 7.97
N THR A 47 3.05 -1.42 6.97
CA THR A 47 1.60 -1.22 6.90
C THR A 47 0.98 -2.14 5.85
N LEU A 48 -0.07 -2.88 6.21
CA LEU A 48 -0.82 -3.72 5.27
C LEU A 48 -1.99 -2.96 4.63
N TYR A 49 -2.13 -3.09 3.31
CA TYR A 49 -3.20 -2.50 2.51
C TYR A 49 -3.99 -3.56 1.75
N THR A 50 -5.27 -3.26 1.54
CA THR A 50 -6.13 -4.03 0.63
C THR A 50 -6.36 -3.21 -0.63
N PRO A 51 -5.91 -3.67 -1.81
CA PRO A 51 -6.20 -2.99 -3.06
C PRO A 51 -7.68 -3.11 -3.38
N VAL A 52 -8.23 -2.01 -3.91
CA VAL A 52 -9.60 -1.95 -4.41
C VAL A 52 -9.61 -1.24 -5.75
N THR A 53 -10.51 -1.67 -6.63
CA THR A 53 -10.77 -0.96 -7.88
C THR A 53 -11.98 -0.05 -7.68
N ILE A 54 -11.85 1.22 -8.02
CA ILE A 54 -12.93 2.21 -8.00
C ILE A 54 -13.06 2.86 -9.37
N ARG A 55 -14.27 3.30 -9.72
CA ARG A 55 -14.49 4.19 -10.87
C ARG A 55 -14.36 5.63 -10.38
N VAL A 56 -13.72 6.49 -11.16
CA VAL A 56 -13.49 7.90 -10.83
C VAL A 56 -13.86 8.75 -12.04
N GLY A 57 -14.50 9.89 -11.80
CA GLY A 57 -14.86 10.87 -12.80
C GLY A 57 -14.68 12.32 -12.32
N THR A 58 -14.72 13.25 -13.27
CA THR A 58 -14.72 14.69 -12.98
C THR A 58 -15.94 15.05 -12.13
N GLY A 59 -15.72 15.81 -11.06
CA GLY A 59 -16.74 16.21 -10.09
C GLY A 59 -16.84 15.28 -8.88
N ASP A 60 -16.21 14.10 -8.90
CA ASP A 60 -16.25 13.18 -7.77
C ASP A 60 -15.57 13.78 -6.53
N ARG A 61 -16.14 13.48 -5.35
CA ARG A 61 -15.50 13.79 -4.07
C ARG A 61 -14.75 12.56 -3.57
N MET A 62 -13.44 12.69 -3.41
CA MET A 62 -12.57 11.62 -2.92
C MET A 62 -11.97 11.97 -1.56
N ARG A 63 -11.69 10.93 -0.76
CA ARG A 63 -11.12 11.06 0.58
C ARG A 63 -9.80 10.31 0.67
N PHE A 64 -8.77 10.97 1.16
CA PHE A 64 -7.50 10.31 1.50
C PHE A 64 -7.66 9.49 2.79
N THR A 65 -7.20 8.24 2.79
CA THR A 65 -7.32 7.32 3.93
C THR A 65 -6.11 7.33 4.86
N LYS A 66 -4.98 7.88 4.41
CA LYS A 66 -3.75 8.06 5.18
C LYS A 66 -3.12 9.43 4.88
N SER A 67 -2.44 10.00 5.87
CA SER A 67 -1.66 11.23 5.69
C SER A 67 -0.29 10.89 5.09
N ASP A 68 0.16 11.72 4.18
CA ASP A 68 1.52 11.71 3.65
C ASP A 68 2.02 13.14 3.73
N ARG A 69 2.82 13.43 4.76
CA ARG A 69 3.27 14.80 5.07
C ARG A 69 4.26 15.31 4.04
N GLU A 70 5.09 14.43 3.50
CA GLU A 70 6.11 14.79 2.50
C GLU A 70 5.45 15.27 1.21
N ARG A 71 4.30 14.70 0.87
CA ARG A 71 3.49 15.09 -0.30
C ARG A 71 2.36 16.07 0.01
N GLY A 72 2.20 16.48 1.26
CA GLY A 72 1.18 17.46 1.69
C GLY A 72 -0.25 16.90 1.80
N TYR A 73 -0.44 15.58 1.86
CA TYR A 73 -1.75 14.95 1.99
C TYR A 73 -2.13 14.71 3.45
N VAL A 74 -3.38 15.00 3.79
CA VAL A 74 -3.94 14.82 5.15
C VAL A 74 -5.03 13.75 5.11
N ALA A 75 -4.94 12.76 6.00
CA ALA A 75 -5.97 11.74 6.16
C ALA A 75 -7.34 12.36 6.45
N ASN A 76 -8.39 11.73 5.93
CA ASN A 76 -9.78 12.16 6.02
C ASN A 76 -10.11 13.51 5.39
N SER A 77 -9.15 14.17 4.72
CA SER A 77 -9.47 15.32 3.88
C SER A 77 -10.29 14.89 2.66
N VAL A 78 -11.28 15.71 2.28
CA VAL A 78 -12.14 15.49 1.12
C VAL A 78 -11.78 16.49 0.02
N TRP A 79 -11.54 15.96 -1.17
CA TRP A 79 -11.11 16.71 -2.35
C TRP A 79 -12.08 16.47 -3.49
N THR A 80 -12.20 17.45 -4.40
CA THR A 80 -13.03 17.33 -5.61
C THR A 80 -12.12 17.08 -6.81
N VAL A 81 -12.43 16.05 -7.59
CA VAL A 81 -11.74 15.75 -8.84
C VAL A 81 -12.11 16.79 -9.89
N THR A 82 -11.12 17.52 -10.41
CA THR A 82 -11.34 18.55 -11.44
C THR A 82 -11.12 18.01 -12.86
N ALA A 83 -10.27 17.00 -13.01
CA ALA A 83 -10.02 16.30 -14.27
C ALA A 83 -9.48 14.89 -14.00
N VAL A 84 -9.73 13.97 -14.93
CA VAL A 84 -9.15 12.63 -14.96
C VAL A 84 -8.57 12.41 -16.35
N SER A 85 -7.34 11.89 -16.42
CA SER A 85 -6.71 11.42 -17.65
C SER A 85 -6.43 9.92 -17.54
N GLY A 86 -6.47 9.22 -18.67
CA GLY A 86 -6.19 7.78 -18.78
C GLY A 86 -5.01 7.50 -19.68
#